data_AF-A0A7X7QE12-F1
#
_entry.id   AF-A0A7X7QE12-F1
#
_cell.length_a   1.000
_cell.length_b   1.000
_cell.length_c   1.000
_cell.angle_alpha   90.00
_cell.angle_beta   90.00
_cell.angle_gamma   90.00
#
_symmetry.space_group_name_H-M   'P 1'
#
loop_
_entity.id
_entity.type
_entity.pdbx_description
1 polymer ?
#
loop_
_entity_poly.entity_id
_entity_poly.type
_entity_poly.pdbx_seq_one_letter_code
_entity_poly.pdbx_strand_id
1 'polypeptide(L)'
;MTSPASAMARLRRTVRSRGGYLLRRAGLLPSGVPDGLGDDERLLGSRLDARVVVYFAGTVRNLYQLRQWYGPLEALHERVPVLLMCNDSRVGQVLRAEAPLPSVTVGRFATLDDLTSRSDVAMFGYVGNEGGNFQTLRITSALHVFLTHGESDKLVSVTGQMKAYDYVFVAGRAAQDRFAEHLLRFDVDARTKLVGRAQLDHVAVGPRPRGDGERVTVMYAPTWEGGQG
;
A
#
# COMPACT_ATOMS: atom_id res chain seq x y z
N MET A 1 -7.55 -32.79 32.61
CA MET A 1 -8.84 -32.11 32.92
C MET A 1 -8.65 -30.61 32.80
N THR A 2 -9.29 -29.96 31.82
CA THR A 2 -9.27 -28.50 31.67
C THR A 2 -10.14 -27.83 32.74
N SER A 3 -9.59 -26.87 33.48
CA SER A 3 -10.31 -26.13 34.53
C SER A 3 -11.56 -25.40 33.98
N PRO A 4 -12.68 -25.35 34.73
CA PRO A 4 -13.93 -24.67 34.33
C PRO A 4 -13.72 -23.21 33.91
N ALA A 5 -12.77 -22.51 34.53
CA ALA A 5 -12.41 -21.14 34.17
C ALA A 5 -11.80 -21.04 32.76
N SER A 6 -11.04 -22.06 32.32
CA SER A 6 -10.45 -22.11 30.97
C SER A 6 -11.49 -22.42 29.89
N ALA A 7 -12.52 -23.20 30.21
CA ALA A 7 -13.63 -23.49 29.31
C ALA A 7 -14.50 -22.25 29.08
N MET A 8 -14.81 -21.51 30.14
CA MET A 8 -15.61 -20.28 30.08
C MET A 8 -14.87 -19.14 29.35
N ALA A 9 -13.54 -19.04 29.51
CA ALA A 9 -12.71 -18.12 28.74
C ALA A 9 -12.66 -18.47 27.24
N ARG A 10 -12.57 -19.77 26.87
CA ARG A 10 -12.64 -20.24 25.48
C ARG A 10 -14.01 -19.96 24.85
N LEU A 11 -15.09 -20.18 25.59
CA LEU A 11 -16.45 -19.89 25.13
C LEU A 11 -16.64 -18.39 24.85
N ARG A 12 -16.25 -17.52 25.80
CA ARG A 12 -16.30 -16.06 25.62
C ARG A 12 -15.46 -15.59 24.42
N ARG A 13 -14.26 -16.15 24.22
CA ARG A 13 -13.40 -15.86 23.05
C ARG A 13 -14.06 -16.28 21.73
N THR A 14 -14.70 -17.45 21.71
CA THR A 14 -15.37 -17.98 20.52
C THR A 14 -16.58 -17.12 20.15
N VAL A 15 -17.42 -16.76 21.13
CA VAL A 15 -18.57 -15.86 20.93
C VAL A 15 -18.13 -14.48 20.44
N ARG A 16 -17.08 -13.89 21.03
CA ARG A 16 -16.50 -12.61 20.55
C ARG A 16 -15.97 -12.70 19.12
N SER A 17 -15.28 -13.80 18.78
CA SER A 17 -14.74 -14.01 17.42
C SER A 17 -15.84 -14.16 16.37
N ARG A 18 -16.92 -14.87 16.71
CA ARG A 18 -18.09 -15.04 15.84
C ARG A 18 -18.88 -13.72 15.70
N GLY A 19 -19.08 -12.97 16.78
CA GLY A 19 -19.73 -11.67 16.74
C GLY A 19 -18.95 -10.64 15.90
N GLY A 20 -17.63 -10.56 16.08
CA GLY A 20 -16.77 -9.68 15.27
C GLY A 20 -16.77 -10.06 13.79
N TYR A 21 -16.74 -11.37 13.48
CA TYR A 21 -16.87 -11.86 12.10
C TYR A 21 -18.22 -11.51 11.47
N LEU A 22 -19.33 -11.67 12.20
CA LEU A 22 -20.66 -11.31 11.73
C LEU A 22 -20.78 -9.80 11.44
N LEU A 23 -20.24 -8.94 12.30
CA LEU A 23 -20.20 -7.50 12.07
C LEU A 23 -19.41 -7.11 10.81
N ARG A 24 -18.25 -7.75 10.59
CA ARG A 24 -17.44 -7.58 9.37
C ARG A 24 -18.22 -7.98 8.12
N ARG A 25 -18.84 -9.17 8.14
CA ARG A 25 -19.61 -9.70 7.01
C ARG A 25 -20.88 -8.89 6.73
N ALA A 26 -21.48 -8.30 7.76
CA ALA A 26 -22.60 -7.38 7.64
C ALA A 26 -22.21 -5.97 7.15
N GLY A 27 -20.91 -5.69 6.94
CA GLY A 27 -20.43 -4.39 6.49
C GLY A 27 -20.56 -3.28 7.54
N LEU A 28 -20.74 -3.62 8.81
CA LEU A 28 -21.00 -2.68 9.90
C LEU A 28 -19.72 -2.08 10.52
N LEU A 29 -18.56 -2.34 9.93
CA LEU A 29 -17.31 -1.70 10.34
C LEU A 29 -17.20 -0.28 9.78
N PRO A 30 -16.63 0.67 10.54
CA PRO A 30 -16.30 1.98 10.02
C PRO A 30 -15.50 1.88 8.72
N SER A 31 -15.79 2.74 7.75
CA SER A 31 -15.17 2.73 6.42
C SER A 31 -13.65 2.94 6.45
N GLY A 32 -13.09 3.41 7.58
CA GLY A 32 -11.65 3.59 7.79
C GLY A 32 -10.91 2.39 8.40
N VAL A 33 -11.59 1.26 8.66
CA VAL A 33 -10.97 0.06 9.24
C VAL A 33 -11.08 -1.12 8.26
N PRO A 34 -9.96 -1.76 7.88
CA PRO A 34 -9.99 -2.99 7.09
C PRO A 34 -10.82 -4.08 7.77
N ASP A 35 -11.64 -4.79 6.98
CA ASP A 35 -12.53 -5.82 7.51
C ASP A 35 -11.81 -7.15 7.83
N GLY A 36 -10.61 -7.36 7.29
CA GLY A 36 -9.86 -8.59 7.47
C GLY A 36 -10.59 -9.82 6.92
N LEU A 37 -11.42 -9.62 5.89
CA LEU A 37 -12.06 -10.69 5.13
C LEU A 37 -11.31 -10.85 3.80
N GLY A 38 -11.02 -12.08 3.41
CA GLY A 38 -10.28 -12.37 2.18
C GLY A 38 -10.56 -13.77 1.64
N ASP A 39 -9.78 -14.13 0.63
CA ASP A 39 -9.86 -15.41 -0.08
C ASP A 39 -9.13 -16.52 0.68
N ASP A 40 -8.97 -16.40 1.98
CA ASP A 40 -7.93 -17.16 2.69
C ASP A 40 -8.17 -18.67 2.77
N GLU A 41 -9.41 -19.14 2.70
CA GLU A 41 -9.68 -20.58 2.58
C GLU A 41 -9.16 -21.15 1.25
N ARG A 42 -9.17 -20.35 0.18
CA ARG A 42 -8.66 -20.73 -1.15
C ARG A 42 -7.14 -20.63 -1.21
N LEU A 43 -6.55 -19.69 -0.48
CA LEU A 43 -5.12 -19.37 -0.56
C LEU A 43 -4.26 -20.19 0.42
N LEU A 44 -4.83 -20.73 1.50
CA LEU A 44 -4.08 -21.51 2.47
C LEU A 44 -3.46 -22.77 1.82
N GLY A 45 -2.18 -23.00 2.07
CA GLY A 45 -1.40 -24.10 1.49
C GLY A 45 -0.91 -23.85 0.06
N SER A 46 -1.29 -22.72 -0.55
CA SER A 46 -0.85 -22.35 -1.89
C SER A 46 0.44 -21.51 -1.87
N ARG A 47 0.93 -21.14 -3.05
CA ARG A 47 2.05 -20.22 -3.24
C ARG A 47 1.62 -19.07 -4.14
N LEU A 48 2.26 -17.93 -3.99
CA LEU A 48 2.13 -16.78 -4.88
C LEU A 48 3.01 -16.99 -6.09
N ASP A 49 2.42 -16.88 -7.28
CA ASP A 49 3.16 -16.82 -8.54
C ASP A 49 3.62 -15.37 -8.81
N ALA A 50 4.34 -14.79 -7.85
CA ALA A 50 4.79 -13.40 -7.87
C ALA A 50 6.20 -13.27 -7.25
N ARG A 51 7.05 -12.44 -7.87
CA ARG A 51 8.35 -12.04 -7.33
C ARG A 51 8.26 -10.70 -6.58
N VAL A 52 7.32 -9.84 -6.98
CA VAL A 52 7.05 -8.55 -6.33
C VAL A 52 5.60 -8.52 -5.87
N VAL A 53 5.38 -8.18 -4.60
CA VAL A 53 4.05 -8.01 -4.03
C VAL A 53 3.87 -6.56 -3.60
N VAL A 54 2.85 -5.87 -4.11
CA VAL A 54 2.48 -4.56 -3.58
C VAL A 54 1.40 -4.76 -2.53
N TYR A 55 1.78 -4.56 -1.27
CA TYR A 55 0.89 -4.74 -0.13
C TYR A 55 0.19 -3.42 0.21
N PHE A 56 -1.14 -3.48 0.24
CA PHE A 56 -2.00 -2.35 0.50
C PHE A 56 -2.90 -2.64 1.72
N ALA A 57 -2.56 -2.04 2.85
CA ALA A 57 -3.32 -2.14 4.10
C ALA A 57 -4.35 -1.01 4.30
N GLY A 58 -4.54 -0.17 3.28
CA GLY A 58 -5.50 0.92 3.27
C GLY A 58 -6.93 0.46 3.00
N THR A 59 -7.84 1.43 3.02
CA THR A 59 -9.25 1.23 2.65
C THR A 59 -9.51 1.78 1.25
N VAL A 60 -10.75 1.66 0.76
CA VAL A 60 -11.17 2.22 -0.53
C VAL A 60 -10.85 3.73 -0.62
N ARG A 61 -10.87 4.47 0.49
CA ARG A 61 -10.51 5.89 0.54
C ARG A 61 -9.05 6.17 0.18
N ASN A 62 -8.15 5.22 0.40
CA ASN A 62 -6.72 5.34 0.18
C ASN A 62 -6.28 4.83 -1.20
N LEU A 63 -7.18 4.20 -1.97
CA LEU A 63 -6.84 3.55 -3.25
C LEU A 63 -6.20 4.49 -4.27
N TYR A 64 -6.44 5.81 -4.17
CA TYR A 64 -5.76 6.79 -5.03
C TYR A 64 -4.23 6.68 -4.96
N GLN A 65 -3.66 6.28 -3.82
CA GLN A 65 -2.22 6.10 -3.65
C GLN A 65 -1.69 4.93 -4.47
N LEU A 66 -2.46 3.84 -4.53
CA LEU A 66 -2.11 2.64 -5.31
C LEU A 66 -2.34 2.85 -6.81
N ARG A 67 -3.46 3.50 -7.19
CA ARG A 67 -3.81 3.79 -8.59
C ARG A 67 -2.73 4.57 -9.34
N GLN A 68 -2.06 5.47 -8.61
CA GLN A 68 -0.92 6.23 -9.13
C GLN A 68 0.26 5.37 -9.58
N TRP A 69 0.32 4.11 -9.17
CA TRP A 69 1.37 3.15 -9.51
C TRP A 69 0.93 2.10 -10.52
N TYR A 70 -0.32 2.08 -10.99
CA TYR A 70 -0.82 1.04 -11.90
C TYR A 70 0.01 0.92 -13.17
N GLY A 71 0.25 2.02 -13.90
CA GLY A 71 1.04 1.97 -15.14
C GLY A 71 2.46 1.42 -14.94
N PRO A 72 3.26 1.98 -14.01
CA PRO A 72 4.61 1.47 -13.76
C PRO A 72 4.65 0.02 -13.26
N LEU A 73 3.68 -0.41 -12.43
CA LEU A 73 3.60 -1.79 -11.95
C LEU A 73 3.16 -2.76 -13.05
N GLU A 74 2.29 -2.34 -13.97
CA GLU A 74 1.92 -3.09 -15.18
C GLU A 74 3.14 -3.28 -16.09
N ALA A 75 3.89 -2.20 -16.37
CA ALA A 75 5.13 -2.29 -17.14
C ALA A 75 6.20 -3.16 -16.44
N LEU A 76 6.27 -3.16 -15.11
CA LEU A 76 7.14 -4.06 -14.36
C LEU A 76 6.68 -5.52 -14.49
N HIS A 77 5.37 -5.76 -14.48
CA HIS A 77 4.78 -7.10 -14.57
C HIS A 77 5.16 -7.82 -15.87
N GLU A 78 5.38 -7.09 -16.96
CA GLU A 78 5.88 -7.65 -18.23
C GLU A 78 7.25 -8.33 -18.10
N ARG A 79 8.05 -7.94 -17.09
CA ARG A 79 9.42 -8.44 -16.89
C ARG A 79 9.55 -9.34 -15.67
N VAL A 80 8.80 -9.03 -14.62
CA VAL A 80 8.88 -9.69 -13.32
C VAL A 80 7.45 -9.82 -12.78
N PRO A 81 6.96 -11.03 -12.44
CA PRO A 81 5.60 -11.20 -11.95
C PRO A 81 5.29 -10.32 -10.71
N VAL A 82 4.37 -9.36 -10.89
CA VAL A 82 3.84 -8.45 -9.86
C VAL A 82 2.44 -8.88 -9.44
N LEU A 83 2.15 -8.85 -8.14
CA LEU A 83 0.83 -9.12 -7.57
C LEU A 83 0.43 -8.05 -6.56
N LEU A 84 -0.84 -7.63 -6.60
CA LEU A 84 -1.42 -6.73 -5.61
C LEU A 84 -2.03 -7.54 -4.45
N MET A 85 -1.72 -7.18 -3.22
CA MET A 85 -2.26 -7.84 -2.03
C MET A 85 -2.93 -6.81 -1.12
N CYS A 86 -4.16 -7.07 -0.70
CA CYS A 86 -4.87 -6.24 0.28
C CYS A 86 -5.47 -7.08 1.41
N ASN A 87 -5.86 -6.44 2.51
CA ASN A 87 -6.48 -7.10 3.67
C ASN A 87 -7.93 -6.68 3.94
N ASP A 88 -8.54 -5.99 2.97
CA ASP A 88 -9.92 -5.51 3.00
C ASP A 88 -10.69 -6.05 1.79
N SER A 89 -11.81 -6.74 2.02
CA SER A 89 -12.60 -7.35 0.94
C SER A 89 -13.21 -6.33 -0.01
N ARG A 90 -13.53 -5.13 0.48
CA ARG A 90 -14.08 -4.02 -0.33
C ARG A 90 -13.03 -3.48 -1.28
N VAL A 91 -11.78 -3.35 -0.79
CA VAL A 91 -10.63 -3.01 -1.64
C VAL A 91 -10.41 -4.11 -2.67
N GLY A 92 -10.42 -5.37 -2.25
CA GLY A 92 -10.25 -6.52 -3.15
C GLY A 92 -11.27 -6.55 -4.29
N GLN A 93 -12.54 -6.19 -4.02
CA GLN A 93 -13.56 -6.07 -5.06
C GLN A 93 -13.23 -4.98 -6.07
N VAL A 94 -12.79 -3.81 -5.60
CA VAL A 94 -12.39 -2.70 -6.49
C VAL A 94 -11.18 -3.10 -7.32
N LEU A 95 -10.13 -3.68 -6.70
CA LEU A 95 -8.93 -4.11 -7.42
C LEU A 95 -9.24 -5.14 -8.51
N ARG A 96 -10.11 -6.13 -8.25
CA ARG A 96 -10.54 -7.09 -9.27
C ARG A 96 -11.31 -6.46 -10.43
N ALA A 97 -11.97 -5.33 -10.20
CA ALA A 97 -12.77 -4.64 -11.22
C ALA A 97 -11.94 -3.68 -12.08
N GLU A 98 -10.89 -3.05 -11.52
CA GLU A 98 -10.19 -1.95 -12.20
C GLU A 98 -8.68 -2.12 -12.36
N ALA A 99 -8.01 -2.95 -11.54
CA ALA A 99 -6.56 -3.01 -11.55
C ALA A 99 -6.04 -3.81 -12.76
N PRO A 100 -4.97 -3.35 -13.44
CA PRO A 100 -4.38 -4.06 -14.57
C PRO A 100 -3.53 -5.28 -14.15
N LEU A 101 -3.57 -5.68 -12.88
CA LEU A 101 -2.67 -6.65 -12.27
C LEU A 101 -3.44 -7.71 -11.51
N PRO A 102 -2.91 -8.94 -11.39
CA PRO A 102 -3.51 -9.95 -10.52
C PRO A 102 -3.54 -9.43 -9.08
N SER A 103 -4.67 -9.66 -8.40
CA SER A 103 -4.85 -9.25 -7.01
C SER A 103 -5.42 -10.38 -6.14
N VAL A 104 -5.01 -10.39 -4.88
CA VAL A 104 -5.54 -11.29 -3.85
C VAL A 104 -5.91 -10.50 -2.60
N THR A 105 -6.94 -10.98 -1.91
CA THR A 105 -7.35 -10.43 -0.62
C THR A 105 -6.99 -11.43 0.47
N VAL A 106 -6.16 -11.04 1.44
CA VAL A 106 -5.70 -11.87 2.55
C VAL A 106 -6.14 -11.23 3.86
N GLY A 107 -7.19 -11.77 4.47
CA GLY A 107 -7.78 -11.20 5.68
C GLY A 107 -7.08 -11.62 6.97
N ARG A 108 -6.38 -12.76 6.96
CA ARG A 108 -5.75 -13.38 8.12
C ARG A 108 -4.24 -13.42 7.98
N PHE A 109 -3.62 -13.05 9.09
CA PHE A 109 -2.19 -13.11 9.27
C PHE A 109 -1.58 -14.51 9.02
N ALA A 110 -2.25 -15.57 9.49
CA ALA A 110 -1.75 -16.94 9.28
C ALA A 110 -1.68 -17.33 7.79
N THR A 111 -2.61 -16.85 6.97
CA THR A 111 -2.60 -17.10 5.53
C THR A 111 -1.46 -16.33 4.85
N LEU A 112 -1.20 -15.08 5.28
CA LEU A 112 -0.07 -14.28 4.81
C LEU A 112 1.26 -14.98 5.10
N ASP A 113 1.47 -15.44 6.33
CA ASP A 113 2.68 -16.17 6.73
C ASP A 113 2.86 -17.46 5.90
N ASP A 114 1.78 -18.25 5.74
CA ASP A 114 1.83 -19.49 4.97
C ASP A 114 2.18 -19.24 3.50
N LEU A 115 1.50 -18.30 2.84
CA LEU A 115 1.78 -17.91 1.45
C LEU A 115 3.24 -17.48 1.27
N THR A 116 3.72 -16.60 2.15
CA THR A 116 5.05 -16.00 2.01
C THR A 116 6.16 -17.01 2.30
N SER A 117 5.94 -17.93 3.23
CA SER A 117 6.89 -19.03 3.49
C SER A 117 7.03 -20.04 2.34
N ARG A 118 6.02 -20.12 1.45
CA ARG A 118 5.97 -21.05 0.31
C ARG A 118 6.31 -20.40 -1.03
N SER A 119 6.53 -19.10 -1.04
CA SER A 119 6.72 -18.31 -2.25
C SER A 119 8.11 -17.71 -2.28
N ASP A 120 8.65 -17.56 -3.47
CA ASP A 120 9.89 -16.82 -3.68
C ASP A 120 9.55 -15.34 -3.93
N VAL A 121 9.06 -14.63 -2.92
CA VAL A 121 8.82 -13.19 -3.01
C VAL A 121 10.12 -12.46 -2.70
N ALA A 122 10.63 -11.67 -3.65
CA ALA A 122 11.85 -10.88 -3.47
C ALA A 122 11.60 -9.51 -2.84
N MET A 123 10.41 -8.95 -3.04
CA MET A 123 10.12 -7.57 -2.64
C MET A 123 8.66 -7.36 -2.27
N PHE A 124 8.44 -6.62 -1.19
CA PHE A 124 7.17 -5.97 -0.85
C PHE A 124 7.23 -4.47 -1.12
N GLY A 125 6.27 -3.96 -1.89
CA GLY A 125 6.06 -2.54 -2.14
C GLY A 125 4.92 -1.97 -1.29
N TYR A 126 5.07 -0.74 -0.80
CA TYR A 126 4.09 -0.06 0.06
C TYR A 126 3.78 1.34 -0.46
N VAL A 127 2.53 1.62 -0.79
CA VAL A 127 2.14 2.94 -1.32
C VAL A 127 1.63 3.90 -0.23
N GLY A 128 1.54 3.47 1.02
CA GLY A 128 0.97 4.25 2.12
C GLY A 128 1.59 3.86 3.47
N ASN A 129 1.33 4.67 4.50
CA ASN A 129 1.90 4.53 5.85
C ASN A 129 0.91 3.91 6.84
N GLU A 130 0.09 2.99 6.35
CA GLU A 130 -0.91 2.30 7.16
C GLU A 130 -0.23 1.39 8.19
N GLY A 131 -0.71 1.42 9.44
CA GLY A 131 -0.20 0.54 10.50
C GLY A 131 -0.32 -0.96 10.19
N GLY A 132 -1.17 -1.34 9.23
CA GLY A 132 -1.25 -2.72 8.75
C GLY A 132 0.02 -3.20 8.03
N ASN A 133 0.87 -2.30 7.52
CA ASN A 133 2.13 -2.67 6.84
C ASN A 133 3.06 -3.46 7.76
N PHE A 134 3.05 -3.19 9.07
CA PHE A 134 3.85 -3.91 10.06
C PHE A 134 3.58 -5.42 10.09
N GLN A 135 2.42 -5.89 9.61
CA GLN A 135 2.14 -7.32 9.47
C GLN A 135 3.04 -7.99 8.43
N THR A 136 3.43 -7.26 7.39
CA THR A 136 4.33 -7.76 6.35
C THR A 136 5.79 -7.43 6.60
N LEU A 137 6.11 -6.32 7.27
CA LEU A 137 7.49 -5.89 7.57
C LEU A 137 8.31 -6.87 8.43
N ARG A 138 7.65 -7.87 9.04
CA ARG A 138 8.33 -8.98 9.75
C ARG A 138 8.90 -10.04 8.83
N ILE A 139 8.56 -10.05 7.54
CA ILE A 139 9.00 -11.04 6.58
C ILE A 139 10.42 -10.70 6.14
N THR A 140 11.41 -11.32 6.77
CA THR A 140 12.83 -10.95 6.56
C THR A 140 13.46 -11.52 5.29
N SER A 141 12.73 -12.37 4.55
CA SER A 141 13.22 -13.01 3.32
C SER A 141 13.01 -12.18 2.05
N ALA A 142 12.45 -10.96 2.18
CA ALA A 142 12.16 -10.07 1.07
C ALA A 142 12.59 -8.64 1.41
N LEU A 143 12.90 -7.85 0.38
CA LEU A 143 13.13 -6.41 0.53
C LEU A 143 11.81 -5.68 0.78
N HIS A 144 11.82 -4.70 1.66
CA HIS A 144 10.67 -3.83 1.93
C HIS A 144 10.90 -2.44 1.36
N VAL A 145 10.04 -2.02 0.43
CA VAL A 145 10.24 -0.77 -0.32
C VAL A 145 9.03 0.13 -0.23
N PHE A 146 9.22 1.34 0.28
CA PHE A 146 8.18 2.36 0.24
C PHE A 146 8.14 3.05 -1.13
N LEU A 147 6.94 3.12 -1.70
CA LEU A 147 6.62 3.67 -3.00
C LEU A 147 5.89 5.00 -2.80
N THR A 148 6.58 6.13 -2.94
CA THR A 148 5.97 7.45 -2.76
C THR A 148 4.87 7.71 -3.80
N HIS A 149 3.73 8.25 -3.37
CA HIS A 149 2.59 8.57 -4.22
C HIS A 149 2.49 10.09 -4.38
N GLY A 150 3.24 10.67 -5.32
CA GLY A 150 3.14 12.07 -5.69
C GLY A 150 3.45 12.98 -4.50
N GLU A 151 4.74 13.09 -4.17
CA GLU A 151 5.24 13.93 -3.09
C GLU A 151 4.59 15.33 -3.16
N SER A 152 3.63 15.57 -2.26
CA SER A 152 3.28 16.93 -1.87
C SER A 152 4.51 17.48 -1.16
N ASP A 153 5.05 18.59 -1.64
CA ASP A 153 6.19 19.30 -1.05
C ASP A 153 5.82 19.88 0.34
N LYS A 154 5.57 19.00 1.31
CA LYS A 154 5.12 19.32 2.66
C LYS A 154 5.92 18.52 3.68
N LEU A 155 6.30 19.16 4.77
CA LEU A 155 6.99 18.54 5.91
C LEU A 155 6.27 17.30 6.46
N VAL A 156 4.93 17.25 6.36
CA VAL A 156 4.13 16.09 6.80
C VAL A 156 4.44 14.80 6.04
N SER A 157 5.10 14.89 4.88
CA SER A 157 5.56 13.72 4.11
C SER A 157 6.80 13.06 4.74
N VAL A 158 7.53 13.76 5.61
CA VAL A 158 8.67 13.19 6.36
C VAL A 158 8.17 12.54 7.65
N THR A 159 8.22 11.20 7.69
CA THR A 159 7.79 10.40 8.83
C THR A 159 8.86 9.42 9.29
N GLY A 160 8.93 9.18 10.59
CA GLY A 160 9.77 8.14 11.20
C GLY A 160 9.54 6.74 10.62
N GLN A 161 8.35 6.49 10.06
CA GLN A 161 8.02 5.20 9.44
C GLN A 161 8.93 4.85 8.25
N MET A 162 9.50 5.85 7.56
CA MET A 162 10.42 5.62 6.44
C MET A 162 11.63 4.77 6.83
N LYS A 163 12.01 4.79 8.12
CA LYS A 163 13.11 4.00 8.67
C LYS A 163 12.83 2.51 8.75
N ALA A 164 11.57 2.09 8.61
CA ALA A 164 11.18 0.69 8.67
C ALA A 164 11.43 -0.06 7.35
N TYR A 165 11.64 0.67 6.25
CA TYR A 165 11.81 0.10 4.92
C TYR A 165 13.29 0.00 4.55
N ASP A 166 13.63 -1.01 3.75
CA ASP A 166 14.97 -1.17 3.21
C ASP A 166 15.32 -0.05 2.23
N TYR A 167 14.35 0.31 1.39
CA TYR A 167 14.44 1.43 0.46
C TYR A 167 13.18 2.29 0.46
N VAL A 168 13.36 3.57 0.13
CA VAL A 168 12.31 4.54 -0.12
C VAL A 168 12.50 5.09 -1.53
N PHE A 169 11.54 4.82 -2.40
CA PHE A 169 11.53 5.32 -3.77
C PHE A 169 10.97 6.73 -3.78
N VAL A 170 11.79 7.70 -4.18
CA VAL A 170 11.49 9.13 -4.11
C VAL A 170 11.50 9.77 -5.49
N ALA A 171 10.70 10.83 -5.64
CA ALA A 171 10.52 11.49 -6.92
C ALA A 171 11.73 12.30 -7.39
N GLY A 172 12.54 12.82 -6.48
CA GLY A 172 13.62 13.74 -6.82
C GLY A 172 14.49 14.11 -5.62
N ARG A 173 15.56 14.85 -5.89
CA ARG A 173 16.54 15.29 -4.88
C ARG A 173 15.89 16.07 -3.74
N ALA A 174 14.90 16.91 -4.05
CA ALA A 174 14.18 17.66 -3.01
C ALA A 174 13.55 16.76 -1.92
N ALA A 175 13.11 15.54 -2.25
CA ALA A 175 12.63 14.59 -1.26
C ALA A 175 13.77 13.99 -0.42
N GLN A 176 14.93 13.73 -1.02
CA GLN A 176 16.14 13.31 -0.29
C GLN A 176 16.62 14.39 0.67
N ASP A 177 16.66 15.65 0.22
CA ASP A 177 17.08 16.80 1.03
C ASP A 177 16.19 16.95 2.27
N ARG A 178 14.86 16.81 2.12
CA ARG A 178 13.92 16.81 3.25
C ARG A 178 14.18 15.67 4.24
N PHE A 179 14.49 14.47 3.76
CA PHE A 179 14.85 13.36 4.66
C PHE A 179 16.18 13.63 5.37
N ALA A 180 17.16 14.21 4.69
CA ALA A 180 18.46 14.55 5.27
C ALA A 180 18.31 15.60 6.39
N GLU A 181 17.45 16.60 6.18
CA GLU A 181 17.23 17.69 7.12
C GLU A 181 16.40 17.26 8.35
N HIS A 182 15.35 16.46 8.14
CA HIS A 182 14.33 16.24 9.17
C HIS A 182 14.27 14.82 9.73
N LEU A 183 14.92 13.84 9.11
CA LEU A 183 14.84 12.44 9.54
C LEU A 183 16.12 12.00 10.26
N LEU A 184 16.17 12.26 11.56
CA LEU A 184 17.31 11.94 12.42
C LEU A 184 17.77 10.48 12.27
N ARG A 185 19.06 10.23 12.06
CA ARG A 185 19.66 8.88 11.92
C ARG A 185 19.03 8.03 10.80
N PHE A 186 18.72 8.65 9.67
CA PHE A 186 18.36 7.95 8.45
C PHE A 186 19.45 8.14 7.39
N ASP A 187 19.95 7.02 6.87
CA ASP A 187 20.98 7.02 5.83
C ASP A 187 20.33 7.28 4.47
N VAL A 188 20.15 8.55 4.12
CA VAL A 188 19.42 8.97 2.92
C VAL A 188 20.04 8.38 1.66
N ASP A 189 21.37 8.44 1.52
CA ASP A 189 22.06 8.00 0.31
C ASP A 189 21.93 6.49 0.09
N ALA A 190 22.05 5.70 1.16
CA ALA A 190 21.90 4.25 1.05
C ALA A 190 20.43 3.84 0.88
N ARG A 191 19.50 4.50 1.58
CA ARG A 191 18.11 4.06 1.74
C ARG A 191 17.16 4.68 0.72
N THR A 192 17.53 5.71 -0.03
CA THR A 192 16.63 6.30 -1.03
C THR A 192 17.03 5.93 -2.46
N LYS A 193 16.04 5.85 -3.35
CA LYS A 193 16.23 5.65 -4.80
C LYS A 193 15.40 6.66 -5.58
N LEU A 194 16.04 7.41 -6.46
CA LEU A 194 15.39 8.38 -7.33
C LEU A 194 14.70 7.64 -8.47
N VAL A 195 13.36 7.68 -8.50
CA VAL A 195 12.56 6.99 -9.53
C VAL A 195 11.65 7.93 -10.31
N GLY A 196 11.65 9.23 -10.00
CA GLY A 196 10.75 10.18 -10.64
C GLY A 196 9.31 10.08 -10.11
N ARG A 197 8.38 10.70 -10.84
CA ARG A 197 6.94 10.68 -10.51
C ARG A 197 6.25 9.68 -11.41
N ALA A 198 6.07 8.45 -10.92
CA ALA A 198 5.30 7.38 -11.54
C ALA A 198 3.96 7.83 -12.16
N GLN A 199 3.30 8.82 -11.54
CA GLN A 199 2.03 9.38 -12.02
C GLN A 199 2.14 10.12 -13.36
N LEU A 200 3.34 10.55 -13.74
CA LEU A 200 3.56 11.42 -14.90
C LEU A 200 4.07 10.66 -16.12
N ASP A 201 4.35 9.37 -16.01
CA ASP A 201 4.94 8.56 -17.09
C ASP A 201 4.04 8.48 -18.34
N HIS A 202 2.73 8.68 -18.19
CA HIS A 202 1.75 8.70 -19.28
C HIS A 202 1.33 10.11 -19.70
N VAL A 203 1.85 11.17 -19.05
CA VAL A 203 1.55 12.55 -19.42
C VAL A 203 2.38 12.90 -20.64
N ALA A 204 1.71 13.23 -21.75
CA ALA A 204 2.39 13.68 -22.94
C ALA A 204 3.18 14.98 -22.63
N VAL A 205 4.49 14.90 -22.70
CA VAL A 205 5.39 16.05 -22.53
C VAL A 205 5.82 16.54 -23.91
N GLY A 206 5.62 17.82 -24.19
CA GLY A 206 6.01 18.43 -25.45
C GLY A 206 5.25 19.73 -25.74
N PRO A 207 5.58 20.39 -26.86
CA PRO A 207 4.84 21.56 -27.31
C PRO A 207 3.37 21.19 -27.49
N ARG A 208 2.47 21.88 -26.78
CA ARG A 208 1.04 21.77 -27.06
C ARG A 208 0.78 22.39 -28.44
N PRO A 209 0.24 21.64 -29.42
CA PRO A 209 -0.18 22.24 -30.69
C PRO A 209 -1.18 23.34 -30.39
N ARG A 210 -0.92 24.55 -30.91
CA ARG A 210 -1.86 25.67 -30.83
C ARG A 210 -2.51 25.87 -32.19
N GLY A 211 -3.83 26.01 -32.20
CA GLY A 211 -4.55 26.42 -33.41
C GLY A 211 -4.37 27.91 -33.67
N ASP A 212 -4.47 28.33 -34.93
CA ASP A 212 -4.51 29.75 -35.28
C ASP A 212 -5.72 30.43 -34.62
N GLY A 213 -5.48 31.54 -33.93
CA GLY A 213 -6.51 32.27 -33.19
C GLY A 213 -6.91 31.65 -31.84
N GLU A 214 -6.21 30.62 -31.37
CA GLU A 214 -6.51 29.99 -30.09
C GLU A 214 -6.25 30.94 -28.90
N ARG A 215 -7.18 30.97 -27.93
CA ARG A 215 -7.06 31.81 -26.73
C ARG A 215 -5.91 31.33 -25.83
N VAL A 216 -5.27 32.28 -25.15
CA VAL A 216 -4.25 31.97 -24.13
C VAL A 216 -4.91 31.20 -22.98
N THR A 217 -4.42 29.99 -22.72
CA THR A 217 -4.77 29.21 -21.52
C THR A 217 -3.77 29.55 -20.41
N VAL A 218 -4.27 29.98 -19.25
CA VAL A 218 -3.46 30.22 -18.06
C VAL A 218 -3.77 29.14 -17.03
N MET A 219 -2.74 28.47 -16.50
CA MET A 219 -2.87 27.58 -15.35
C MET A 219 -2.66 28.39 -14.08
N TYR A 220 -3.67 28.41 -13.21
CA TYR A 220 -3.56 28.96 -11.87
C TYR A 220 -3.67 27.82 -10.85
N ALA A 221 -2.59 27.58 -10.11
CA ALA A 221 -2.47 26.48 -9.15
C ALA A 221 -2.03 27.01 -7.78
N PRO A 222 -2.90 27.72 -7.04
CA PRO A 222 -2.57 28.23 -5.73
C PRO A 222 -2.45 27.09 -4.71
N THR A 223 -1.58 27.25 -3.73
CA THR A 223 -1.53 26.38 -2.55
C THR A 223 -2.55 26.82 -1.51
N TRP A 224 -3.09 25.89 -0.72
CA TRP A 224 -3.96 26.22 0.41
C TRP A 224 -3.19 26.95 1.51
N GLU A 225 -3.59 28.17 1.85
CA GLU A 225 -3.15 28.87 3.08
C GLU A 225 -4.05 28.41 4.23
N GLY A 226 -3.53 27.54 5.10
CA GLY A 226 -4.26 27.10 6.30
C GLY A 226 -4.51 28.28 7.23
N GLY A 227 -5.79 28.57 7.49
CA GLY A 227 -6.23 29.68 8.33
C GLY A 227 -5.62 29.64 9.73
N GLN A 228 -5.04 30.76 10.14
CA GLN A 228 -4.89 31.09 11.54
C GLN A 228 -6.29 31.41 12.08
N GLY A 229 -6.81 30.53 12.93
CA GLY A 229 -8.06 30.67 13.66
C GLY A 229 -8.03 29.81 14.91
#